data_AF-A0A433BLY7-F1
#
_entry.id   AF-A0A433BLY7-F1
#
_cell.length_a   1.000
_cell.length_b   1.000
_cell.length_c   1.000
_cell.angle_alpha   90.00
_cell.angle_beta   90.00
_cell.angle_gamma   90.00
#
_symmetry.space_group_name_H-M   'P 1'
#
loop_
_entity.id
_entity.type
_entity.pdbx_description
1 polymer ?
#
loop_
_entity_poly.entity_id
_entity_poly.type
_entity_poly.pdbx_seq_one_letter_code
_entity_poly.pdbx_strand_id
1 'polypeptide(L)'
;MREVDTERATRRPVWVMALAFVIAVVALQWAWGEARGTVVERAVIEQATVGTAVAIINAWTPEVQASPAGSRIKAPGGGINILNGCEGTEVLFLLVAALLAYPMSWRWRAIGTILGTAFVFVLNQVRLLALFYSYRSDRALFDQLHGLVAPMMLIALSLGFMVLVIRWDERGRLASLSRADGVHA
;
A
#
# COMPACT_ATOMS: atom_id res chain seq x y z
N MET A 1 -17.40 16.87 -39.58
CA MET A 1 -16.58 17.51 -38.52
C MET A 1 -17.23 17.49 -37.13
N ARG A 2 -18.38 16.82 -36.90
CA ARG A 2 -19.07 16.70 -35.59
C ARG A 2 -18.81 15.38 -34.83
N GLU A 3 -18.17 14.39 -35.45
CA GLU A 3 -17.92 13.07 -34.83
C GLU A 3 -16.67 13.02 -33.94
N VAL A 4 -15.78 14.02 -33.99
CA VAL A 4 -14.55 14.04 -33.15
C VAL A 4 -14.83 14.54 -31.72
N ASP A 5 -16.01 15.11 -31.48
CA ASP A 5 -16.33 15.78 -30.20
C ASP A 5 -17.00 14.84 -29.17
N THR A 6 -17.56 13.71 -29.61
CA THR A 6 -18.24 12.75 -28.72
C THR A 6 -17.29 11.77 -28.05
N GLU A 7 -16.10 11.50 -28.63
CA GLU A 7 -15.10 10.64 -27.98
C GLU A 7 -14.37 11.32 -26.80
N ARG A 8 -14.37 12.66 -26.77
CA ARG A 8 -13.62 13.45 -25.77
C ARG A 8 -14.34 13.57 -24.42
N ALA A 9 -15.63 13.24 -24.36
CA ALA A 9 -16.53 13.59 -23.26
C ALA A 9 -16.39 12.75 -21.97
N THR A 10 -15.54 11.71 -21.94
CA THR A 10 -15.48 10.78 -20.78
C THR A 10 -14.10 10.57 -20.16
N ARG A 11 -13.04 11.17 -20.71
CA ARG A 11 -11.69 11.06 -20.14
C ARG A 11 -11.34 12.32 -19.36
N ARG A 12 -11.27 12.21 -18.03
CA ARG A 12 -10.67 13.27 -17.20
C ARG A 12 -9.28 13.59 -17.75
N PRO A 13 -8.94 14.87 -17.97
CA PRO A 13 -7.63 15.21 -18.52
C PRO A 13 -6.54 14.81 -17.52
N VAL A 14 -5.41 14.34 -18.04
CA VAL A 14 -4.32 13.76 -17.22
C VAL A 14 -3.84 14.72 -16.13
N TRP A 15 -3.79 16.02 -16.41
CA TRP A 15 -3.38 17.03 -15.42
C TRP A 15 -4.34 17.13 -14.23
N VAL A 16 -5.66 16.93 -14.43
CA VAL A 16 -6.65 16.89 -13.34
C VAL A 16 -6.41 15.67 -12.46
N MET A 17 -6.12 14.52 -13.07
CA MET A 17 -5.80 13.31 -12.33
C MET A 17 -4.49 13.47 -11.55
N ALA A 18 -3.46 14.04 -12.17
CA ALA A 18 -2.20 14.32 -11.50
C ALA A 18 -2.37 15.28 -10.32
N LEU A 19 -3.15 16.36 -10.50
CA LEU A 19 -3.44 17.30 -9.42
C LEU A 19 -4.23 16.63 -8.29
N ALA A 20 -5.27 15.86 -8.61
CA ALA A 20 -6.06 15.13 -7.63
C ALA A 20 -5.19 14.12 -6.85
N PHE A 21 -4.28 13.43 -7.55
CA PHE A 21 -3.32 12.52 -6.94
C PHE A 21 -2.40 13.26 -5.96
N VAL A 22 -1.76 14.35 -6.38
CA VAL A 22 -0.87 15.13 -5.51
C VAL A 22 -1.62 15.67 -4.29
N ILE A 23 -2.81 16.23 -4.47
CA ILE A 23 -3.65 16.71 -3.37
C ILE A 23 -3.97 15.57 -2.40
N ALA A 24 -4.38 14.40 -2.91
CA ALA A 24 -4.71 13.26 -2.07
C ALA A 24 -3.49 12.74 -1.29
N VAL A 25 -2.32 12.63 -1.93
CA VAL A 25 -1.08 12.24 -1.24
C VAL A 25 -0.75 13.25 -0.14
N VAL A 26 -0.77 14.54 -0.44
CA VAL A 26 -0.46 15.59 0.54
C VAL A 26 -1.45 15.57 1.70
N ALA A 27 -2.75 15.43 1.42
CA ALA A 27 -3.78 15.37 2.45
C ALA A 27 -3.63 14.14 3.36
N LEU A 28 -3.36 12.95 2.78
CA LEU A 28 -3.15 11.72 3.55
C LEU A 28 -1.88 11.80 4.40
N GLN A 29 -0.78 12.30 3.83
CA GLN A 29 0.48 12.50 4.54
C GLN A 29 0.35 13.53 5.67
N TRP A 30 -0.36 14.63 5.43
CA TRP A 30 -0.63 15.65 6.44
C TRP A 30 -1.50 15.10 7.58
N ALA A 31 -2.58 14.39 7.24
CA ALA A 31 -3.43 13.74 8.24
C ALA A 31 -2.67 12.70 9.07
N TRP A 32 -1.77 11.94 8.45
CA TRP A 32 -0.89 11.01 9.16
C TRP A 32 0.10 11.73 10.07
N GLY A 33 0.66 12.86 9.60
CA GLY A 33 1.52 13.73 10.40
C GLY A 33 0.82 14.24 11.66
N GLU A 34 -0.44 14.65 11.55
CA GLU A 34 -1.25 15.10 12.68
C GLU A 34 -1.64 13.94 13.62
N ALA A 35 -1.82 12.74 13.09
CA ALA A 35 -2.10 11.55 13.88
C ALA A 35 -0.88 11.06 14.70
N ARG A 36 0.29 11.67 14.55
CA ARG A 36 1.49 11.30 15.31
C ARG A 36 1.32 11.57 16.81
N GLY A 37 1.88 10.68 17.63
CA GLY A 37 1.76 10.64 19.08
C GLY A 37 0.40 10.15 19.58
N THR A 38 -0.60 10.02 18.71
CA THR A 38 -1.97 9.64 19.09
C THR A 38 -2.13 8.13 19.27
N VAL A 39 -3.29 7.72 19.77
CA VAL A 39 -3.69 6.31 19.85
C VAL A 39 -3.78 5.63 18.48
N VAL A 40 -4.01 6.40 17.41
CA VAL A 40 -4.13 5.87 16.05
C VAL A 40 -2.77 5.38 15.56
N GLU A 41 -1.73 6.20 15.72
CA GLU A 41 -0.36 5.79 15.38
C GLU A 41 0.05 4.55 16.15
N ARG A 42 -0.20 4.52 17.47
CA ARG A 42 0.13 3.35 18.31
C ARG A 42 -0.60 2.09 17.87
N ALA A 43 -1.89 2.19 17.53
CA ALA A 43 -2.65 1.05 17.05
C ALA A 43 -2.12 0.51 15.71
N VAL A 44 -1.79 1.40 14.77
CA VAL A 44 -1.29 0.99 13.45
C VAL A 44 0.14 0.46 13.54
N ILE A 45 1.06 1.21 14.14
CA ILE A 45 2.48 0.86 14.18
C ILE A 45 2.75 -0.21 15.23
N GLU A 46 2.43 0.05 16.50
CA GLU A 46 2.87 -0.82 17.60
C GLU A 46 2.08 -2.13 17.62
N GLN A 47 0.76 -2.07 17.42
CA GLN A 47 -0.08 -3.27 17.50
C GLN A 47 -0.14 -4.01 16.17
N ALA A 48 -0.61 -3.35 15.10
CA ALA A 48 -0.81 -4.03 13.83
C ALA A 48 0.52 -4.38 13.14
N THR A 49 1.48 -3.45 13.06
CA THR A 49 2.73 -3.73 12.34
C THR A 49 3.73 -4.52 13.19
N VAL A 50 4.16 -3.96 14.33
CA VAL A 50 5.18 -4.57 15.19
C VAL A 50 4.65 -5.81 15.89
N GLY A 51 3.45 -5.76 16.46
CA GLY A 51 2.82 -6.90 17.12
C GLY A 51 2.66 -8.11 16.20
N THR A 52 2.14 -7.92 14.99
CA THR A 52 2.04 -9.01 14.01
C THR A 52 3.40 -9.53 13.57
N ALA A 53 4.41 -8.67 13.38
CA ALA A 53 5.75 -9.12 13.02
C ALA A 53 6.38 -9.98 14.13
N VAL A 54 6.29 -9.55 15.38
CA VAL A 54 6.77 -10.31 16.54
C VAL A 54 6.04 -11.65 16.66
N ALA A 55 4.72 -11.67 16.49
CA ALA A 55 3.94 -12.90 16.53
C ALA A 55 4.40 -13.90 15.47
N ILE A 56 4.66 -13.43 14.24
CA ILE A 56 5.17 -14.29 13.16
C ILE A 56 6.59 -14.79 13.48
N ILE A 57 7.48 -13.93 13.97
CA ILE A 57 8.85 -14.32 14.35
C ILE A 57 8.80 -15.41 15.41
N ASN A 58 8.04 -15.21 16.49
CA ASN A 58 7.96 -16.20 17.58
C ASN A 58 7.26 -17.49 17.16
N ALA A 59 6.40 -17.46 16.13
CA ALA A 59 5.81 -18.66 15.56
C ALA A 59 6.78 -19.46 14.70
N TRP A 60 7.74 -18.80 14.03
CA TRP A 60 8.68 -19.46 13.11
C TRP A 60 10.03 -19.80 13.73
N THR A 61 10.56 -18.91 14.58
CA THR A 61 11.86 -19.03 15.26
C THR A 61 11.70 -18.69 16.75
N PRO A 62 10.99 -19.53 17.53
CA PRO A 62 10.69 -19.25 18.94
C PRO A 62 11.95 -19.01 19.80
N GLU A 63 13.08 -19.63 19.44
CA GLU A 63 14.39 -19.43 20.06
C GLU A 63 14.91 -17.99 19.98
N VAL A 64 14.45 -17.21 19.01
CA VAL A 64 14.83 -15.79 18.86
C VAL A 64 14.20 -14.91 19.93
N GLN A 65 13.10 -15.34 20.56
CA GLN A 65 12.46 -14.62 21.68
C GLN A 65 12.23 -13.13 21.37
N ALA A 66 11.55 -12.85 20.24
CA ALA A 66 11.25 -11.48 19.85
C ALA A 66 10.17 -10.87 20.74
N SER A 67 10.33 -9.58 21.05
CA SER A 67 9.40 -8.78 21.85
C SER A 67 9.18 -7.40 21.24
N PRO A 68 7.95 -6.86 21.34
CA PRO A 68 7.66 -5.50 20.89
C PRO A 68 8.19 -4.50 21.93
N ALA A 69 8.74 -3.38 21.47
CA ALA A 69 9.13 -2.26 22.31
C ALA A 69 8.83 -0.93 21.61
N GLY A 70 7.56 -0.50 21.68
CA GLY A 70 7.03 0.60 20.87
C GLY A 70 7.14 0.27 19.38
N SER A 71 7.78 1.15 18.61
CA SER A 71 8.09 0.96 17.19
C SER A 71 9.27 0.01 16.90
N ARG A 72 9.72 -0.78 17.88
CA ARG A 72 10.91 -1.66 17.75
C ARG A 72 10.56 -3.12 17.92
N ILE A 73 11.23 -3.96 17.14
CA ILE A 73 11.28 -5.41 17.35
C ILE A 73 12.60 -5.71 18.04
N LYS A 74 12.57 -6.12 19.31
CA LYS A 74 13.75 -6.49 20.10
C LYS A 74 13.87 -8.01 20.18
N ALA A 75 15.10 -8.50 20.13
CA ALA A 75 15.43 -9.87 20.48
C ALA A 75 16.91 -9.96 20.91
N PRO A 76 17.33 -11.01 21.63
CA PRO A 76 18.74 -11.31 21.86
C PRO A 76 19.54 -11.31 20.55
N GLY A 77 20.74 -10.73 20.57
CA GLY A 77 21.56 -10.55 19.37
C GLY A 77 21.20 -9.33 18.51
N GLY A 78 20.25 -8.50 18.93
CA GLY A 78 19.92 -7.21 18.30
C GLY A 78 18.50 -7.15 17.74
N GLY A 79 18.07 -5.95 17.33
CA GLY A 79 16.70 -5.72 16.88
C GLY A 79 16.64 -4.62 15.85
N ILE A 80 15.49 -4.52 15.17
CA ILE A 80 15.25 -3.46 14.19
C ILE A 80 14.32 -2.41 14.79
N ASN A 81 14.60 -1.15 14.46
CA ASN A 81 13.73 -0.02 14.81
C ASN A 81 12.95 0.39 13.55
N ILE A 82 11.62 0.32 13.63
CA ILE A 82 10.73 0.76 12.57
C ILE A 82 10.53 2.26 12.80
N LEU A 83 11.45 3.06 12.26
CA LEU A 83 11.31 4.52 12.20
C LEU A 83 10.40 4.91 11.04
N ASN A 84 9.93 6.16 11.07
CA ASN A 84 9.14 6.79 9.99
C ASN A 84 9.71 6.43 8.60
N GLY A 85 8.84 5.92 7.71
CA GLY A 85 9.19 5.42 6.37
C GLY A 85 9.43 3.89 6.27
N CYS A 86 9.59 3.19 7.40
CA CYS A 86 9.68 1.71 7.41
C CYS A 86 8.34 1.01 7.68
N GLU A 87 7.30 1.77 8.02
CA GLU A 87 5.96 1.30 8.37
C GLU A 87 5.06 1.00 7.16
N GLY A 88 5.47 1.37 5.94
CA GLY A 88 4.73 1.08 4.70
C GLY A 88 3.52 1.99 4.43
N THR A 89 3.24 2.94 5.33
CA THR A 89 2.15 3.94 5.23
C THR A 89 2.30 4.82 3.99
N GLU A 90 3.52 5.20 3.63
CA GLU A 90 3.80 6.02 2.45
C GLU A 90 3.29 5.37 1.17
N VAL A 91 3.60 4.09 0.95
CA VAL A 91 3.17 3.38 -0.25
C VAL A 91 1.67 3.08 -0.21
N LEU A 92 1.11 2.84 0.97
CA LEU A 92 -0.34 2.76 1.13
C LEU A 92 -1.01 4.07 0.67
N PHE A 93 -0.50 5.23 1.11
CA PHE A 93 -1.06 6.52 0.72
C PHE A 93 -0.87 6.81 -0.76
N LEU A 94 0.26 6.43 -1.36
CA LEU A 94 0.46 6.50 -2.81
C LEU A 94 -0.59 5.65 -3.55
N LEU A 95 -0.81 4.40 -3.12
CA LEU A 95 -1.80 3.51 -3.74
C LEU A 95 -3.22 4.07 -3.59
N VAL A 96 -3.62 4.49 -2.40
CA VAL A 96 -4.95 5.05 -2.14
C VAL A 96 -5.16 6.33 -2.95
N ALA A 97 -4.20 7.25 -2.94
CA ALA A 97 -4.27 8.48 -3.74
C ALA A 97 -4.42 8.18 -5.23
N ALA A 98 -3.71 7.18 -5.74
CA ALA A 98 -3.80 6.77 -7.15
C ALA A 98 -5.19 6.21 -7.50
N LEU A 99 -5.79 5.40 -6.61
CA LEU A 99 -7.16 4.88 -6.77
C LEU A 99 -8.23 5.99 -6.64
N LEU A 100 -8.00 7.00 -5.81
CA LEU A 100 -8.88 8.16 -5.68
C LEU A 100 -8.82 9.04 -6.93
N ALA A 101 -7.63 9.28 -7.47
CA ALA A 101 -7.41 10.11 -8.66
C ALA A 101 -7.94 9.46 -9.95
N TYR A 102 -7.83 8.13 -10.05
CA TYR A 102 -8.24 7.40 -11.25
C TYR A 102 -9.77 7.40 -11.44
N PRO A 103 -10.27 7.65 -12.68
CA PRO A 103 -11.70 7.69 -12.99
C PRO A 103 -12.31 6.27 -13.06
N MET A 104 -12.43 5.60 -11.90
CA MET A 104 -13.10 4.32 -11.73
C MET A 104 -14.43 4.44 -11.00
N SER A 105 -15.24 3.37 -11.07
CA SER A 105 -16.48 3.27 -10.30
C SER A 105 -16.22 3.29 -8.78
N TRP A 106 -17.15 3.85 -8.01
CA TRP A 106 -17.02 3.92 -6.54
C TRP A 106 -16.91 2.54 -5.89
N ARG A 107 -17.58 1.52 -6.46
CA ARG A 107 -17.50 0.13 -5.98
C ARG A 107 -16.06 -0.40 -6.07
N TRP A 108 -15.43 -0.30 -7.25
CA TRP A 108 -14.05 -0.74 -7.43
C TRP A 108 -13.04 0.14 -6.69
N ARG A 109 -13.34 1.43 -6.49
CA ARG A 109 -12.52 2.30 -5.61
C ARG A 109 -12.52 1.81 -4.17
N ALA A 110 -13.68 1.47 -3.60
CA ALA A 110 -13.79 0.96 -2.24
C ALA A 110 -13.13 -0.42 -2.10
N ILE A 111 -13.43 -1.34 -3.00
CA ILE A 111 -12.83 -2.69 -3.03
C ILE A 111 -11.30 -2.59 -3.17
N GLY A 112 -10.82 -1.79 -4.13
CA GLY A 112 -9.40 -1.57 -4.37
C GLY A 112 -8.69 -0.94 -3.18
N THR A 113 -9.35 -0.02 -2.47
CA THR A 113 -8.79 0.60 -1.25
C THR A 113 -8.66 -0.42 -0.12
N ILE A 114 -9.70 -1.22 0.14
CA ILE A 114 -9.69 -2.23 1.22
C ILE A 114 -8.67 -3.33 0.92
N LEU A 115 -8.76 -3.93 -0.28
CA LEU A 115 -7.86 -5.00 -0.69
C LEU A 115 -6.42 -4.49 -0.85
N GLY A 116 -6.25 -3.26 -1.36
CA GLY A 116 -4.94 -2.62 -1.47
C GLY A 116 -4.30 -2.35 -0.11
N THR A 117 -5.09 -1.95 0.88
CA THR A 117 -4.62 -1.79 2.27
C THR A 117 -4.12 -3.11 2.84
N ALA A 118 -4.91 -4.19 2.71
CA ALA A 118 -4.51 -5.51 3.15
C ALA A 118 -3.26 -6.02 2.41
N PHE A 119 -3.20 -5.80 1.09
CA PHE A 119 -2.08 -6.20 0.25
C PHE A 119 -0.78 -5.50 0.66
N VAL A 120 -0.79 -4.17 0.78
CA VAL A 120 0.38 -3.39 1.22
C VAL A 120 0.80 -3.79 2.64
N PHE A 121 -0.16 -4.01 3.54
CA PHE A 121 0.13 -4.49 4.89
C PHE A 121 0.90 -5.81 4.87
N VAL A 122 0.42 -6.81 4.12
CA VAL A 122 1.09 -8.12 4.00
C VAL A 122 2.50 -7.98 3.41
N LEU A 123 2.67 -7.21 2.34
CA LEU A 123 4.00 -6.97 1.75
C LEU A 123 4.93 -6.26 2.73
N ASN A 124 4.40 -5.33 3.53
CA ASN A 124 5.17 -4.65 4.55
C ASN A 124 5.60 -5.62 5.67
N GLN A 125 4.74 -6.56 6.08
CA GLN A 125 5.14 -7.60 7.04
C GLN A 125 6.28 -8.46 6.48
N VAL A 126 6.20 -8.89 5.22
CA VAL A 126 7.29 -9.64 4.56
C VAL A 126 8.58 -8.83 4.54
N ARG A 127 8.51 -7.54 4.22
CA ARG A 127 9.65 -6.61 4.28
C ARG A 127 10.26 -6.56 5.68
N LEU A 128 9.46 -6.38 6.72
CA LEU A 128 9.96 -6.30 8.10
C LEU A 128 10.66 -7.59 8.53
N LEU A 129 10.11 -8.75 8.18
CA LEU A 129 10.74 -10.04 8.45
C LEU A 129 12.08 -10.17 7.70
N ALA A 130 12.12 -9.82 6.42
CA ALA A 130 13.36 -9.85 5.63
C ALA A 130 14.44 -8.94 6.24
N LEU A 131 14.07 -7.74 6.68
CA LEU A 131 14.97 -6.82 7.38
C LEU A 131 15.43 -7.37 8.73
N PHE A 132 14.52 -7.97 9.49
CA PHE A 132 14.85 -8.53 10.81
C PHE A 132 15.87 -9.68 10.72
N TYR A 133 15.69 -10.59 9.76
CA TYR A 133 16.59 -11.73 9.58
C TYR A 133 17.89 -11.32 8.90
N SER A 134 17.85 -10.48 7.86
CA SER A 134 19.09 -9.97 7.23
C SER A 134 19.96 -9.20 8.22
N TYR A 135 19.36 -8.39 9.10
CA TYR A 135 20.10 -7.70 10.16
C TYR A 135 20.94 -8.65 11.03
N ARG A 136 20.46 -9.88 11.26
CA ARG A 136 21.12 -10.90 12.08
C ARG A 136 22.15 -11.73 11.32
N SER A 137 21.92 -11.99 10.03
CA SER A 137 22.75 -12.88 9.24
C SER A 137 23.79 -12.17 8.40
N ASP A 138 23.44 -11.04 7.77
CA ASP A 138 24.28 -10.34 6.80
C ASP A 138 23.94 -8.84 6.74
N ARG A 139 24.87 -8.02 7.24
CA ARG A 139 24.74 -6.56 7.28
C ARG A 139 24.70 -5.94 5.88
N ALA A 140 25.46 -6.46 4.92
CA ALA A 140 25.48 -5.93 3.56
C ALA A 140 24.15 -6.21 2.84
N LEU A 141 23.56 -7.38 3.07
CA LEU A 141 22.21 -7.68 2.58
C LEU A 141 21.16 -6.78 3.22
N PHE A 142 21.24 -6.57 4.54
CA PHE A 142 20.38 -5.61 5.24
C PHE A 142 20.49 -4.21 4.61
N ASP A 143 21.70 -3.79 4.28
CA ASP A 143 21.97 -2.47 3.69
C ASP A 143 21.27 -2.29 2.34
N GLN A 144 21.31 -3.31 1.48
CA GLN A 144 20.61 -3.31 0.20
C GLN A 144 19.09 -3.39 0.35
N LEU A 145 18.62 -4.26 1.25
CA LEU A 145 17.18 -4.49 1.46
C LEU A 145 16.49 -3.25 2.04
N HIS A 146 17.10 -2.59 3.04
CA HIS A 146 16.47 -1.44 3.69
C HIS A 146 16.47 -0.20 2.80
N GLY A 147 17.57 0.05 2.08
CA GLY A 147 17.77 1.30 1.35
C GLY A 147 17.13 1.33 -0.02
N LEU A 148 17.06 0.18 -0.71
CA LEU A 148 16.67 0.15 -2.12
C LEU A 148 15.69 -0.96 -2.45
N VAL A 149 16.05 -2.22 -2.19
CA VAL A 149 15.34 -3.36 -2.77
C VAL A 149 13.92 -3.49 -2.21
N ALA A 150 13.76 -3.50 -0.89
CA ALA A 150 12.44 -3.71 -0.30
C ALA A 150 11.47 -2.54 -0.57
N PRO A 151 11.87 -1.25 -0.45
CA PRO A 151 11.01 -0.14 -0.84
C PRO A 151 10.59 -0.19 -2.31
N MET A 152 11.54 -0.44 -3.24
CA MET A 152 11.25 -0.52 -4.67
C MET A 152 10.30 -1.66 -5.02
N MET A 153 10.50 -2.84 -4.41
CA MET A 153 9.61 -3.99 -4.57
C MET A 153 8.19 -3.65 -4.09
N LEU A 154 8.06 -2.99 -2.95
CA LEU A 154 6.76 -2.65 -2.38
C LEU A 154 6.00 -1.63 -3.26
N ILE A 155 6.69 -0.64 -3.83
CA ILE A 155 6.12 0.30 -4.81
C ILE A 155 5.72 -0.43 -6.10
N ALA A 156 6.61 -1.24 -6.68
CA ALA A 156 6.37 -1.94 -7.94
C ALA A 156 5.18 -2.91 -7.84
N LEU A 157 5.09 -3.68 -6.75
CA LEU A 157 3.98 -4.59 -6.50
C LEU A 157 2.66 -3.84 -6.27
N SER A 158 2.70 -2.69 -5.57
CA SER A 158 1.52 -1.85 -5.36
C SER A 158 1.02 -1.24 -6.67
N LEU A 159 1.93 -0.82 -7.56
CA LEU A 159 1.58 -0.38 -8.91
C LEU A 159 0.95 -1.53 -9.73
N GLY A 160 1.55 -2.72 -9.67
CA GLY A 160 0.98 -3.92 -10.29
C GLY A 160 -0.43 -4.21 -9.80
N PHE A 161 -0.66 -4.12 -8.48
CA PHE A 161 -1.98 -4.26 -7.88
C PHE A 161 -2.97 -3.21 -8.41
N MET A 162 -2.59 -1.93 -8.46
CA MET A 162 -3.43 -0.86 -9.01
C MET A 162 -3.85 -1.16 -10.46
N VAL A 163 -2.90 -1.59 -11.31
CA VAL A 163 -3.18 -1.95 -12.70
C VAL A 163 -4.18 -3.11 -12.76
N LEU A 164 -4.05 -4.12 -11.90
CA LEU A 164 -5.01 -5.23 -11.84
C LEU A 164 -6.42 -4.77 -11.48
N VAL A 165 -6.56 -3.89 -10.49
CA VAL A 165 -7.87 -3.33 -10.09
C VAL A 165 -8.49 -2.53 -11.24
N ILE A 166 -7.71 -1.69 -11.93
CA ILE A 166 -8.19 -0.94 -13.09
C ILE A 166 -8.70 -1.89 -14.17
N ARG A 167 -7.92 -2.94 -14.50
CA ARG A 167 -8.32 -3.93 -15.51
C ARG A 167 -9.57 -4.71 -15.09
N TRP A 168 -9.83 -4.90 -13.81
CA TRP A 168 -11.09 -5.51 -13.34
C TRP A 168 -12.28 -4.54 -13.43
N ASP A 169 -12.11 -3.25 -13.10
CA ASP A 169 -13.14 -2.23 -13.28
C ASP A 169 -13.55 -2.11 -14.76
N GLU A 170 -12.56 -2.00 -15.65
CA GLU A 170 -12.79 -1.91 -17.10
C GLU A 170 -13.55 -3.13 -17.64
N ARG A 171 -13.13 -4.35 -17.27
CA ARG A 171 -13.82 -5.59 -17.65
C ARG A 171 -15.26 -5.63 -17.13
N GLY A 172 -15.48 -5.23 -15.88
CA GLY A 172 -16.83 -5.18 -15.29
C GLY A 172 -17.75 -4.19 -16.00
N ARG A 173 -17.21 -3.02 -16.40
CA ARG A 173 -17.94 -2.01 -17.18
C ARG A 173 -18.30 -2.51 -18.57
N LEU A 174 -17.36 -3.10 -19.30
CA LEU A 174 -17.61 -3.65 -20.64
C LEU A 174 -18.67 -4.75 -20.63
N ALA A 175 -18.62 -5.66 -19.65
CA ALA A 175 -19.63 -6.71 -19.49
C ALA A 175 -21.03 -6.14 -19.20
N SER A 176 -21.12 -5.05 -18.43
CA SER A 176 -22.39 -4.39 -18.13
C SER A 176 -23.01 -3.69 -19.35
N LEU A 177 -22.18 -3.10 -20.22
CA LEU A 177 -22.64 -2.44 -21.45
C LEU A 177 -23.16 -3.46 -22.48
N SER A 178 -22.39 -4.53 -22.74
CA SER A 178 -22.81 -5.59 -23.67
C SER A 178 -24.13 -6.26 -23.25
N ARG A 179 -24.37 -6.40 -21.94
CA ARG A 179 -25.64 -6.92 -21.43
C ARG A 179 -26.81 -5.95 -21.62
N ALA A 180 -26.56 -4.63 -21.57
CA ALA A 180 -27.59 -3.62 -21.84
C ALA A 180 -27.97 -3.58 -23.33
N ASP A 181 -26.98 -3.64 -24.22
CA ASP A 181 -27.20 -3.61 -25.67
C ASP A 181 -27.96 -4.86 -26.15
N GLY A 182 -27.63 -6.04 -25.60
CA GLY A 182 -28.30 -7.30 -25.94
C GLY A 182 -29.74 -7.45 -25.40
N VAL A 183 -30.21 -6.55 -24.53
CA VAL A 183 -31.61 -6.51 -24.06
C VAL A 183 -32.49 -5.66 -25.00
N HIS A 184 -31.88 -4.81 -25.83
CA HIS A 184 -32.58 -3.94 -26.78
C HIS A 184 -32.57 -4.43 -28.23
N ALA A 185 -31.95 -5.58 -28.50
CA ALA A 185 -31.94 -6.28 -29.78
C ALA A 185 -32.94 -7.44 -29.78
#